data_AF-A0A832MXY7-F1
#
_entry.id   AF-A0A832MXY7-F1
#
_cell.length_a   1.000
_cell.length_b   1.000
_cell.length_c   1.000
_cell.angle_alpha   90.00
_cell.angle_beta   90.00
_cell.angle_gamma   90.00
#
_symmetry.space_group_name_H-M   'P 1'
#
loop_
_entity.id
_entity.type
_entity.pdbx_description
1 polymer ?
#
loop_
_entity_poly.entity_id
_entity_poly.type
_entity_poly.pdbx_seq_one_letter_code
_entity_poly.pdbx_strand_id
1 'polypeptide(L)'
;MRVETVNSQAVLRKLNLLEGRRMRNGALMLFSRDCSSYFPQAVIKVGYLEGEKTVDETLIEGPLQVQIEEAMDFIKKHIKKGYIIKGLERIESWEYPLESIREALVNAVLHRDYFLTSPTSVKVGEFGIIVENPGELPPPLEIEDLSREHPSIPRNPLISRAFYYMGYFEEWGSGTLRMIRLLREAGLPDPEFSQGKGFFKVWIKSLKTLEISLNENERRLLDFIRARKVVERKDCELFLKLSERSVRRTLSKLEGFGLVRKVGKGRQIKYEPTSL
;
A
#
# COMPACT_ATOMS: atom_id res chain seq x y z
N MET A 1 -29.53 -26.02 -15.01
CA MET A 1 -28.20 -26.32 -14.45
C MET A 1 -28.35 -26.39 -12.94
N ARG A 2 -28.36 -27.59 -12.35
CA ARG A 2 -28.41 -27.75 -10.89
C ARG A 2 -27.00 -27.50 -10.37
N VAL A 3 -26.78 -26.38 -9.70
CA VAL A 3 -25.56 -26.18 -8.92
C VAL A 3 -25.71 -27.04 -7.68
N GLU A 4 -25.02 -28.17 -7.61
CA GLU A 4 -24.90 -28.92 -6.36
C GLU A 4 -24.22 -28.02 -5.33
N THR A 5 -24.91 -27.75 -4.22
CA THR A 5 -24.34 -27.02 -3.09
C THR A 5 -23.14 -27.82 -2.58
N VAL A 6 -21.93 -27.28 -2.75
CA VAL A 6 -20.70 -27.94 -2.27
C VAL A 6 -20.75 -27.95 -0.74
N ASN A 7 -20.76 -29.14 -0.14
CA ASN A 7 -20.66 -29.33 1.30
C ASN A 7 -19.39 -28.63 1.83
N SER A 8 -19.49 -27.85 2.91
CA SER A 8 -18.35 -27.13 3.52
C SER A 8 -17.15 -28.05 3.78
N GLN A 9 -17.38 -29.31 4.16
CA GLN A 9 -16.31 -30.30 4.32
C GLN A 9 -15.58 -30.63 3.00
N ALA A 10 -16.31 -30.67 1.88
CA ALA A 10 -15.71 -30.90 0.57
C ALA A 10 -14.84 -29.72 0.14
N VAL A 11 -15.27 -28.48 0.43
CA VAL A 11 -14.44 -27.27 0.22
C VAL A 11 -13.16 -27.34 1.06
N LEU A 12 -13.26 -27.64 2.35
CA LEU A 12 -12.11 -27.73 3.24
C LEU A 12 -11.12 -28.84 2.82
N ARG A 13 -11.61 -29.99 2.36
CA ARG A 13 -10.74 -31.06 1.81
C ARG A 13 -10.04 -30.60 0.53
N LYS A 14 -10.75 -29.94 -0.39
CA LYS A 14 -10.17 -29.41 -1.64
C LYS A 14 -9.08 -28.37 -1.37
N LEU A 15 -9.26 -27.54 -0.34
CA LEU A 15 -8.26 -26.57 0.12
C LEU A 15 -7.15 -27.20 0.98
N ASN A 16 -7.19 -28.52 1.22
CA ASN A 16 -6.24 -29.26 2.06
C ASN A 16 -6.21 -28.74 3.52
N LEU A 17 -7.36 -28.28 4.01
CA LEU A 17 -7.59 -27.72 5.35
C LEU A 17 -8.24 -28.72 6.31
N LEU A 18 -8.71 -29.86 5.79
CA LEU A 18 -9.31 -30.95 6.56
C LEU A 18 -8.63 -32.27 6.20
N GLU A 19 -8.14 -32.98 7.21
CA GLU A 19 -7.53 -34.31 7.09
C GLU A 19 -8.36 -35.33 7.87
N GLY A 20 -9.12 -36.15 7.15
CA GLY A 20 -10.15 -37.01 7.75
C GLY A 20 -11.22 -36.18 8.45
N ARG A 21 -11.19 -36.17 9.79
CA ARG A 21 -12.06 -35.37 10.67
C ARG A 21 -11.31 -34.24 11.40
N ARG A 22 -9.98 -34.13 11.24
CA ARG A 22 -9.14 -33.13 11.94
C ARG A 22 -8.96 -31.90 11.07
N MET A 23 -9.22 -30.73 11.65
CA MET A 23 -8.91 -29.45 11.03
C MET A 23 -7.42 -29.14 11.15
N ARG A 24 -6.83 -28.57 10.10
CA ARG A 24 -5.46 -28.05 10.14
C ARG A 24 -5.46 -26.60 10.64
N ASN A 25 -4.31 -26.12 11.11
CA ASN A 25 -4.16 -24.76 11.64
C ASN A 25 -4.66 -23.68 10.66
N GLY A 26 -4.41 -23.84 9.35
CA GLY A 26 -4.94 -22.94 8.33
C GLY A 26 -6.47 -22.83 8.34
N ALA A 27 -7.19 -23.91 8.66
CA ALA A 27 -8.65 -23.90 8.77
C ALA A 27 -9.11 -23.04 9.96
N LEU A 28 -8.41 -23.14 11.09
CA LEU A 28 -8.68 -22.32 12.27
C LEU A 28 -8.38 -20.85 11.98
N MET A 29 -7.24 -20.54 11.37
CA MET A 29 -6.85 -19.18 10.98
C MET A 29 -7.88 -18.52 10.03
N LEU A 30 -8.45 -19.28 9.10
CA LEU A 30 -9.35 -18.76 8.07
C LEU A 30 -10.84 -18.78 8.45
N PHE A 31 -11.28 -19.71 9.30
CA PHE A 31 -12.71 -19.98 9.48
C PHE A 31 -13.17 -20.09 10.92
N SER A 32 -12.28 -19.96 11.91
CA SER A 32 -12.73 -19.74 13.28
C SER A 32 -13.36 -18.36 13.42
N ARG A 33 -14.28 -18.20 14.38
CA ARG A 33 -14.84 -16.88 14.70
C ARG A 33 -13.77 -15.93 15.20
N ASP A 34 -12.80 -16.48 15.91
CA ASP A 34 -11.61 -15.78 16.36
C ASP A 34 -10.41 -16.73 16.36
N CYS A 35 -9.42 -16.41 15.53
CA CYS A 35 -8.20 -17.21 15.45
C CYS A 35 -7.20 -16.85 16.55
N SER A 36 -7.30 -15.67 17.17
CA SER A 36 -6.41 -15.25 18.25
C SER A 36 -6.59 -16.10 19.50
N SER A 37 -7.81 -16.60 19.75
CA SER A 37 -8.12 -17.62 20.77
C SER A 37 -7.28 -18.90 20.67
N TYR A 38 -6.79 -19.26 19.47
CA TYR A 38 -5.89 -20.41 19.25
C TYR A 38 -4.44 -19.99 19.03
N PHE A 39 -4.25 -18.83 18.41
CA PHE A 39 -2.94 -18.27 18.06
C PHE A 39 -2.94 -16.79 18.46
N PRO A 40 -2.62 -16.46 19.73
CA PRO A 40 -2.72 -15.09 20.25
C PRO A 40 -1.97 -14.03 19.43
N GLN A 41 -0.94 -14.47 18.70
CA GLN A 41 -0.12 -13.65 17.81
C GLN A 41 -0.76 -13.37 16.43
N ALA A 42 -1.80 -14.12 16.03
CA ALA A 42 -2.46 -14.02 14.73
C ALA A 42 -3.46 -12.85 14.72
N VAL A 43 -2.94 -11.64 14.86
CA VAL A 43 -3.70 -10.39 14.92
C VAL A 43 -2.97 -9.30 14.13
N ILE A 44 -3.72 -8.31 13.65
CA ILE A 44 -3.17 -7.10 13.02
C ILE A 44 -3.38 -5.93 13.99
N LYS A 45 -2.29 -5.34 14.46
CA LYS A 45 -2.30 -4.09 15.21
C LYS A 45 -2.26 -2.93 14.23
N VAL A 46 -3.26 -2.06 14.24
CA VAL A 46 -3.31 -0.87 13.38
C VAL A 46 -3.25 0.40 14.24
N GLY A 47 -2.56 1.42 13.77
CA GLY A 47 -2.46 2.70 14.47
C GLY A 47 -2.33 3.88 13.52
N TYR A 48 -2.98 4.99 13.86
CA TYR A 48 -2.85 6.28 13.21
C TYR A 48 -1.97 7.20 14.06
N LEU A 49 -0.98 7.82 13.40
CA LEU A 49 0.03 8.67 14.01
C LEU A 49 -0.12 10.12 13.51
N GLU A 50 -0.16 11.06 14.45
CA GLU A 50 0.02 12.50 14.21
C GLU A 50 1.37 12.94 14.78
N GLY A 51 2.34 13.16 13.89
CA GLY A 51 3.74 13.31 14.31
C GLY A 51 4.25 12.04 14.99
N GLU A 52 4.69 12.15 16.23
CA GLU A 52 5.14 11.00 17.05
C GLU A 52 4.03 10.40 17.92
N LYS A 53 2.83 11.01 17.94
CA LYS A 53 1.75 10.61 18.83
C LYS A 53 0.78 9.65 18.15
N THR A 54 0.51 8.52 18.79
CA THR A 54 -0.61 7.64 18.42
C THR A 54 -1.93 8.27 18.86
N VAL A 55 -2.84 8.47 17.90
CA VAL A 55 -4.13 9.15 18.10
C VAL A 55 -5.33 8.22 17.92
N ASP A 56 -5.20 7.17 17.12
CA ASP A 56 -6.16 6.07 17.02
C ASP A 56 -5.37 4.77 16.94
N GLU A 57 -5.80 3.74 17.66
CA GLU A 57 -5.14 2.44 17.69
C GLU A 57 -6.19 1.37 17.95
N THR A 58 -6.12 0.28 17.19
CA THR A 58 -6.92 -0.91 17.49
C THR A 58 -6.15 -2.19 17.20
N LEU A 59 -6.53 -3.24 17.92
CA LEU A 59 -6.06 -4.60 17.66
C LEU A 59 -7.18 -5.35 16.95
N ILE A 60 -6.89 -5.84 15.75
CA ILE A 60 -7.85 -6.51 14.89
C ILE A 60 -7.67 -8.02 15.04
N GLU A 61 -8.74 -8.68 15.49
CA GLU A 61 -8.82 -10.11 15.74
C GLU A 61 -9.80 -10.77 14.74
N GLY A 62 -10.17 -12.04 14.95
CA GLY A 62 -11.03 -12.75 14.01
C GLY A 62 -10.26 -13.55 12.97
N PRO A 63 -10.94 -14.16 11.98
CA PRO A 63 -10.25 -14.89 10.92
C PRO A 63 -9.50 -13.95 9.96
N LEU A 64 -8.43 -14.46 9.34
CA LEU A 64 -7.44 -13.63 8.63
C LEU A 64 -8.00 -12.72 7.53
N GLN A 65 -9.02 -13.17 6.79
CA GLN A 65 -9.67 -12.33 5.78
C GLN A 65 -10.40 -11.14 6.40
N VAL A 66 -11.04 -11.32 7.56
CA VAL A 66 -11.71 -10.24 8.30
C VAL A 66 -10.67 -9.25 8.78
N GLN A 67 -9.52 -9.74 9.27
CA GLN A 67 -8.44 -8.86 9.70
C GLN A 67 -7.94 -7.93 8.58
N ILE A 68 -7.85 -8.44 7.34
CA ILE A 68 -7.47 -7.62 6.18
C ILE A 68 -8.53 -6.58 5.84
N GLU A 69 -9.80 -6.96 5.80
CA GLU A 69 -10.88 -6.02 5.46
C GLU A 69 -11.04 -4.92 6.54
N GLU A 70 -10.96 -5.27 7.83
CA GLU A 70 -11.00 -4.31 8.92
C GLU A 70 -9.76 -3.40 8.94
N ALA A 71 -8.57 -3.94 8.62
CA ALA A 71 -7.37 -3.12 8.47
C ALA A 71 -7.51 -2.14 7.28
N MET A 72 -8.08 -2.59 6.16
CA MET A 72 -8.38 -1.72 5.02
C MET A 72 -9.35 -0.60 5.42
N ASP A 73 -10.39 -0.91 6.18
CA ASP A 73 -11.36 0.11 6.62
C ASP A 73 -10.77 1.09 7.64
N PHE A 74 -9.90 0.61 8.55
CA PHE A 74 -9.12 1.48 9.41
C PHE A 74 -8.23 2.44 8.61
N ILE A 75 -7.54 1.94 7.58
CA ILE A 75 -6.69 2.78 6.72
C ILE A 75 -7.55 3.80 5.97
N LYS A 76 -8.67 3.38 5.34
CA LYS A 76 -9.61 4.29 4.63
C LYS A 76 -10.14 5.40 5.52
N LYS A 77 -10.38 5.13 6.80
CA LYS A 77 -10.80 6.15 7.78
C LYS A 77 -9.77 7.27 7.96
N HIS A 78 -8.48 6.97 7.76
CA HIS A 78 -7.35 7.87 8.06
C HIS A 78 -6.60 8.41 6.84
N ILE A 79 -6.94 7.97 5.62
CA ILE A 79 -6.40 8.53 4.38
C ILE A 79 -7.42 9.42 3.69
N LYS A 80 -6.96 10.36 2.86
CA LYS A 80 -7.87 11.30 2.21
C LYS A 80 -8.66 10.63 1.10
N LYS A 81 -9.91 11.09 0.96
CA LYS A 81 -10.83 10.73 -0.11
C LYS A 81 -11.24 11.99 -0.89
N GLY A 82 -10.77 12.09 -2.11
CA GLY A 82 -11.14 13.10 -3.09
C GLY A 82 -12.14 12.55 -4.13
N TYR A 83 -12.38 13.35 -5.16
CA TYR A 83 -13.21 12.97 -6.30
C TYR A 83 -12.71 13.64 -7.58
N ILE A 84 -12.73 12.89 -8.67
CA ILE A 84 -12.38 13.35 -10.01
C ILE A 84 -13.66 13.32 -10.84
N ILE A 85 -13.98 14.41 -11.52
CA ILE A 85 -15.12 14.47 -12.46
C ILE A 85 -14.59 14.06 -13.83
N LYS A 86 -15.09 12.93 -14.37
CA LYS A 86 -14.83 12.51 -15.76
C LYS A 86 -16.15 12.53 -16.53
N GLY A 87 -16.32 13.55 -17.39
CA GLY A 87 -17.58 13.77 -18.11
C GLY A 87 -18.71 14.10 -17.12
N LEU A 88 -19.73 13.25 -17.06
CA LEU A 88 -20.87 13.38 -16.14
C LEU A 88 -20.72 12.54 -14.86
N GLU A 89 -19.67 11.73 -14.75
CA GLU A 89 -19.47 10.81 -13.62
C GLU A 89 -18.48 11.38 -12.60
N ARG A 90 -18.86 11.29 -11.32
CA ARG A 90 -17.98 11.57 -10.18
C ARG A 90 -17.33 10.27 -9.75
N ILE A 91 -16.02 10.17 -9.93
CA ILE A 91 -15.22 9.01 -9.56
C ILE A 91 -14.50 9.33 -8.25
N GLU A 92 -14.66 8.48 -7.24
CA GLU A 92 -13.93 8.61 -5.98
C GLU A 92 -12.43 8.36 -6.21
N SER A 93 -11.59 9.20 -5.62
CA SER A 93 -10.12 9.07 -5.71
C SER A 93 -9.55 9.05 -4.30
N TRP A 94 -8.83 7.99 -3.96
CA TRP A 94 -8.16 7.87 -2.66
C TRP A 94 -6.73 8.41 -2.75
N GLU A 95 -6.19 8.85 -1.61
CA GLU A 95 -4.79 9.32 -1.49
C GLU A 95 -3.77 8.26 -1.92
N TYR A 96 -4.14 6.98 -1.79
CA TYR A 96 -3.36 5.83 -2.22
C TYR A 96 -4.26 4.90 -3.04
N PRO A 97 -3.72 4.20 -4.07
CA PRO A 97 -4.40 3.09 -4.70
C PRO A 97 -4.75 2.03 -3.64
N LEU A 98 -6.05 1.77 -3.47
CA LEU A 98 -6.51 0.81 -2.46
C LEU A 98 -6.02 -0.61 -2.77
N GLU A 99 -5.84 -0.95 -4.05
CA GLU A 99 -5.27 -2.24 -4.43
C GLU A 99 -3.82 -2.41 -3.96
N SER A 100 -3.01 -1.34 -3.98
CA SER A 100 -1.63 -1.39 -3.45
C SER A 100 -1.59 -1.63 -1.94
N ILE A 101 -2.52 -1.03 -1.20
CA ILE A 101 -2.64 -1.25 0.25
C ILE A 101 -3.11 -2.69 0.53
N ARG A 102 -4.15 -3.15 -0.20
CA ARG A 102 -4.66 -4.52 -0.08
C ARG A 102 -3.56 -5.54 -0.37
N GLU A 103 -2.76 -5.34 -1.40
CA GLU A 103 -1.62 -6.18 -1.74
C GLU A 103 -0.60 -6.25 -0.59
N ALA A 104 -0.27 -5.13 0.04
CA ALA A 104 0.65 -5.11 1.19
C ALA A 104 0.09 -5.89 2.39
N LEU A 105 -1.20 -5.74 2.69
CA LEU A 105 -1.87 -6.44 3.79
C LEU A 105 -2.01 -7.95 3.53
N VAL A 106 -2.39 -8.34 2.31
CA VAL A 106 -2.46 -9.74 1.91
C VAL A 106 -1.08 -10.37 2.02
N ASN A 107 -0.04 -9.74 1.46
CA ASN A 107 1.31 -10.27 1.56
C ASN A 107 1.80 -10.36 3.01
N ALA A 108 1.43 -9.41 3.87
CA ALA A 108 1.73 -9.51 5.30
C ALA A 108 1.10 -10.78 5.90
N VAL A 109 -0.19 -11.05 5.67
CA VAL A 109 -0.85 -12.26 6.17
C VAL A 109 -0.24 -13.54 5.59
N LEU A 110 0.03 -13.58 4.28
CA LEU A 110 0.51 -14.79 3.61
C LEU A 110 1.95 -15.17 3.99
N HIS A 111 2.81 -14.17 4.23
CA HIS A 111 4.23 -14.37 4.48
C HIS A 111 4.64 -14.23 5.94
N ARG A 112 3.69 -13.90 6.84
CA ARG A 112 3.93 -13.80 8.29
C ARG A 112 4.53 -15.07 8.86
N ASP A 113 5.55 -14.91 9.69
CA ASP A 113 6.00 -15.99 10.55
C ASP A 113 5.07 -16.14 11.76
N TYR A 114 4.16 -17.13 11.68
CA TYR A 114 3.20 -17.39 12.73
C TYR A 114 3.78 -18.03 13.99
N PHE A 115 5.07 -18.38 14.02
CA PHE A 115 5.74 -18.83 15.25
C PHE A 115 6.22 -17.67 16.11
N LEU A 116 6.33 -16.46 15.55
CA LEU A 116 6.71 -15.26 16.29
C LEU A 116 5.51 -14.59 16.95
N THR A 117 5.71 -14.11 18.19
CA THR A 117 4.64 -13.60 19.06
C THR A 117 4.21 -12.17 18.75
N SER A 118 5.06 -11.37 18.12
CA SER A 118 4.72 -10.00 17.75
C SER A 118 3.59 -9.96 16.71
N PRO A 119 2.64 -9.01 16.79
CA PRO A 119 1.59 -8.90 15.80
C PRO A 119 2.13 -8.39 14.45
N THR A 120 1.36 -8.56 13.39
CA THR A 120 1.55 -7.71 12.20
C THR A 120 1.14 -6.29 12.58
N SER A 121 1.93 -5.30 12.20
CA SER A 121 1.74 -3.90 12.59
C SER A 121 1.50 -3.04 11.36
N VAL A 122 0.46 -2.20 11.40
CA VAL A 122 0.15 -1.24 10.36
C VAL A 122 0.12 0.15 10.97
N LYS A 123 0.98 1.04 10.48
CA LYS A 123 1.02 2.43 10.93
C LYS A 123 0.65 3.33 9.77
N VAL A 124 -0.37 4.16 9.98
CA VAL A 124 -0.79 5.20 9.04
C VAL A 124 -0.35 6.53 9.61
N GLY A 125 0.29 7.39 8.82
CA GLY A 125 0.70 8.71 9.28
C GLY A 125 1.05 9.64 8.13
N GLU A 126 1.61 10.79 8.48
CA GLU A 126 1.91 11.86 7.52
C GLU A 126 2.83 11.42 6.37
N PHE A 127 3.77 10.52 6.64
CA PHE A 127 4.76 10.06 5.67
C PHE A 127 4.37 8.78 4.92
N GLY A 128 3.15 8.27 5.17
CA GLY A 128 2.61 7.13 4.45
C GLY A 128 2.10 6.02 5.34
N ILE A 129 1.99 4.84 4.74
CA ILE A 129 1.49 3.62 5.38
C ILE A 129 2.66 2.65 5.50
N ILE A 130 2.92 2.17 6.71
CA ILE A 130 3.95 1.18 7.00
C ILE A 130 3.25 -0.11 7.42
N VAL A 131 3.48 -1.19 6.68
CA VAL A 131 3.07 -2.55 7.05
C VAL A 131 4.32 -3.32 7.45
N GLU A 132 4.38 -3.75 8.69
CA GLU A 132 5.51 -4.46 9.29
C GLU A 132 5.07 -5.83 9.80
N ASN A 133 5.84 -6.85 9.48
CA ASN A 133 5.46 -8.23 9.69
C ASN A 133 6.61 -9.00 10.36
N PRO A 134 6.32 -9.86 11.37
CA PRO A 134 7.32 -10.79 11.88
C PRO A 134 7.78 -11.77 10.80
N GLY A 135 9.08 -12.01 10.77
CA GLY A 135 9.76 -12.82 9.77
C GLY A 135 10.43 -11.97 8.69
N GLU A 136 11.50 -12.52 8.12
CA GLU A 136 12.22 -11.94 6.97
C GLU A 136 11.89 -12.71 5.69
N LEU A 137 12.39 -12.23 4.54
CA LEU A 137 12.22 -12.91 3.26
C LEU A 137 12.80 -14.34 3.33
N PRO A 138 12.12 -15.33 2.74
CA PRO A 138 12.66 -16.68 2.66
C PRO A 138 13.85 -16.71 1.67
N PRO A 139 15.01 -17.26 2.05
CA PRO A 139 16.10 -17.47 1.10
C PRO A 139 15.64 -18.30 -0.10
N PRO A 140 16.11 -18.01 -1.33
CA PRO A 140 17.17 -17.06 -1.68
C PRO A 140 16.70 -15.63 -2.01
N LEU A 141 15.45 -15.26 -1.71
CA LEU A 141 14.93 -13.93 -2.08
C LEU A 141 15.63 -12.80 -1.31
N GLU A 142 16.05 -11.78 -2.03
CA GLU A 142 16.60 -10.53 -1.49
C GLU A 142 15.61 -9.36 -1.70
N ILE A 143 15.86 -8.24 -1.03
CA ILE A 143 14.98 -7.06 -1.07
C ILE A 143 14.91 -6.49 -2.50
N GLU A 144 16.03 -6.52 -3.20
CA GLU A 144 16.21 -6.02 -4.57
C GLU A 144 15.37 -6.80 -5.57
N ASP A 145 15.11 -8.08 -5.30
CA ASP A 145 14.30 -8.94 -6.17
C ASP A 145 12.84 -8.52 -6.21
N LEU A 146 12.31 -7.93 -5.13
CA LEU A 146 10.90 -7.52 -5.02
C LEU A 146 10.52 -6.41 -6.00
N SER A 147 11.50 -5.76 -6.62
CA SER A 147 11.30 -4.75 -7.68
C SER A 147 11.46 -5.33 -9.10
N ARG A 148 11.61 -6.65 -9.23
CA ARG A 148 11.80 -7.39 -10.49
C ARG A 148 10.90 -8.63 -10.50
N GLU A 149 10.90 -9.36 -11.61
CA GLU A 149 10.21 -10.64 -11.64
C GLU A 149 10.91 -11.63 -10.69
N HIS A 150 10.13 -12.22 -9.78
CA HIS A 150 10.61 -13.18 -8.80
C HIS A 150 9.55 -14.27 -8.54
N PRO A 151 9.94 -15.48 -8.13
CA PRO A 151 8.99 -16.50 -7.74
C PRO A 151 8.21 -16.08 -6.48
N SER A 152 6.96 -16.51 -6.37
CA SER A 152 6.21 -16.43 -5.13
C SER A 152 6.57 -17.60 -4.21
N ILE A 153 7.12 -17.30 -3.03
CA ILE A 153 7.50 -18.30 -2.02
C ILE A 153 6.67 -18.05 -0.74
N PRO A 154 5.39 -18.47 -0.69
CA PRO A 154 4.54 -18.25 0.46
C PRO A 154 4.99 -19.09 1.65
N ARG A 155 5.24 -18.44 2.80
CA ARG A 155 5.55 -19.12 4.07
C ARG A 155 4.38 -19.99 4.55
N ASN A 156 3.15 -19.56 4.24
CA ASN A 156 1.93 -20.23 4.66
C ASN A 156 1.12 -20.76 3.44
N PRO A 157 1.53 -21.89 2.82
CA PRO A 157 0.97 -22.36 1.55
C PRO A 157 -0.52 -22.74 1.62
N LEU A 158 -1.01 -23.23 2.77
CA LEU A 158 -2.43 -23.54 2.95
C LEU A 158 -3.30 -22.28 3.01
N ILE A 159 -2.79 -21.22 3.65
CA ILE A 159 -3.45 -19.91 3.74
C ILE A 159 -3.42 -19.27 2.35
N SER A 160 -2.24 -19.23 1.71
CA SER A 160 -2.05 -18.71 0.35
C SER A 160 -2.99 -19.35 -0.66
N ARG A 161 -3.10 -20.69 -0.69
CA ARG A 161 -4.03 -21.39 -1.58
C ARG A 161 -5.48 -20.97 -1.33
N ALA A 162 -5.92 -20.85 -0.07
CA ALA A 162 -7.28 -20.43 0.23
C ALA A 162 -7.55 -18.99 -0.24
N PHE A 163 -6.62 -18.06 0.02
CA PHE A 163 -6.70 -16.67 -0.41
C PHE A 163 -6.74 -16.52 -1.94
N TYR A 164 -6.01 -17.37 -2.67
CA TYR A 164 -6.09 -17.44 -4.13
C TYR A 164 -7.51 -17.80 -4.60
N TYR A 165 -8.11 -18.87 -4.04
CA TYR A 165 -9.48 -19.27 -4.38
C TYR A 165 -10.54 -18.25 -3.94
N MET A 166 -10.26 -17.45 -2.91
CA MET A 166 -11.12 -16.35 -2.48
C MET A 166 -10.96 -15.08 -3.35
N GLY A 167 -10.01 -15.05 -4.29
CA GLY A 167 -9.77 -13.91 -5.18
C GLY A 167 -9.00 -12.75 -4.53
N TYR A 168 -8.18 -13.01 -3.51
CA TYR A 168 -7.41 -11.96 -2.84
C TYR A 168 -6.14 -11.55 -3.58
N PHE A 169 -5.53 -12.45 -4.35
CA PHE A 169 -4.30 -12.18 -5.12
C PHE A 169 -4.14 -13.18 -6.27
N GLU A 170 -3.17 -12.93 -7.16
CA GLU A 170 -2.78 -13.83 -8.25
C GLU A 170 -1.49 -14.60 -7.88
N GLU A 171 -1.41 -15.91 -8.16
CA GLU A 171 -0.30 -16.78 -7.70
C GLU A 171 1.09 -16.44 -8.28
N TRP A 172 1.18 -15.64 -9.35
CA TRP A 172 2.38 -15.50 -10.19
C TRP A 172 3.50 -14.61 -9.64
N GLY A 173 3.48 -14.22 -8.36
CA GLY A 173 4.55 -13.39 -7.77
C GLY A 173 4.62 -11.97 -8.33
N SER A 174 3.59 -11.52 -9.05
CA SER A 174 3.50 -10.20 -9.67
C SER A 174 2.96 -9.11 -8.74
N GLY A 175 2.58 -9.47 -7.51
CA GLY A 175 1.91 -8.60 -6.56
C GLY A 175 2.71 -7.34 -6.19
N THR A 176 3.99 -7.51 -5.86
CA THR A 176 4.92 -6.41 -5.56
C THR A 176 5.11 -5.48 -6.77
N LEU A 177 5.28 -6.04 -7.96
CA LEU A 177 5.37 -5.27 -9.22
C LEU A 177 4.09 -4.51 -9.54
N ARG A 178 2.93 -5.12 -9.30
CA ARG A 178 1.63 -4.48 -9.46
C ARG A 178 1.46 -3.32 -8.48
N MET A 179 1.85 -3.50 -7.22
CA MET A 179 1.86 -2.44 -6.22
C MET A 179 2.71 -1.25 -6.66
N ILE A 180 3.95 -1.51 -7.11
CA ILE A 180 4.87 -0.49 -7.64
C ILE A 180 4.22 0.25 -8.82
N ARG A 181 3.68 -0.49 -9.78
CA ARG A 181 3.03 0.07 -10.97
C ARG A 181 1.86 0.99 -10.60
N LEU A 182 0.97 0.54 -9.73
CA LEU A 182 -0.21 1.30 -9.31
C LEU A 182 0.18 2.59 -8.56
N LEU A 183 1.22 2.54 -7.72
CA LEU A 183 1.74 3.72 -7.03
C LEU A 183 2.31 4.73 -8.03
N ARG A 184 3.10 4.27 -9.00
CA ARG A 184 3.62 5.14 -10.08
C ARG A 184 2.50 5.75 -10.93
N GLU A 185 1.48 4.97 -11.28
CA GLU A 185 0.31 5.46 -12.04
C GLU A 185 -0.47 6.53 -11.24
N ALA A 186 -0.47 6.44 -9.91
CA ALA A 186 -1.02 7.45 -9.01
C ALA A 186 -0.07 8.64 -8.74
N GLY A 187 1.12 8.66 -9.34
CA GLY A 187 2.13 9.70 -9.12
C GLY A 187 2.81 9.63 -7.75
N LEU A 188 2.69 8.52 -7.04
CA LEU A 188 3.31 8.29 -5.73
C LEU A 188 4.71 7.68 -5.89
N PRO A 189 5.59 7.82 -4.87
CA PRO A 189 6.87 7.14 -4.85
C PRO A 189 6.69 5.62 -4.85
N ASP A 190 7.70 4.92 -5.35
CA ASP A 190 7.81 3.47 -5.17
C ASP A 190 7.80 3.12 -3.67
N PRO A 191 7.21 1.98 -3.30
CA PRO A 191 7.23 1.50 -1.94
C PRO A 191 8.68 1.13 -1.55
N GLU A 192 9.03 1.34 -0.29
CA GLU A 192 10.31 0.89 0.26
C GLU A 192 10.12 -0.44 0.98
N PHE A 193 10.86 -1.45 0.52
CA PHE A 193 10.99 -2.73 1.19
C PHE A 193 12.25 -2.73 2.05
N SER A 194 12.15 -3.21 3.28
CA SER A 194 13.31 -3.39 4.14
C SER A 194 13.10 -4.56 5.08
N GLN A 195 14.17 -5.22 5.49
CA GLN A 195 14.12 -6.22 6.53
C GLN A 195 15.23 -6.02 7.54
N GLY A 196 15.03 -6.53 8.75
CA GLY A 196 16.04 -6.56 9.79
C GLY A 196 15.47 -6.88 11.15
N LYS A 197 16.32 -7.42 12.03
CA LYS A 197 15.96 -7.84 13.39
C LYS A 197 14.78 -8.82 13.41
N GLY A 198 14.62 -9.63 12.36
CA GLY A 198 13.54 -10.61 12.27
C GLY A 198 12.19 -10.04 11.79
N PHE A 199 12.18 -8.85 11.18
CA PHE A 199 10.97 -8.23 10.63
C PHE A 199 11.15 -7.83 9.17
N PHE A 200 10.07 -7.91 8.41
CA PHE A 200 9.96 -7.39 7.05
C PHE A 200 8.98 -6.21 7.05
N LYS A 201 9.32 -5.15 6.32
CA LYS A 201 8.57 -3.90 6.31
C LYS A 201 8.34 -3.44 4.86
N VAL A 202 7.09 -3.08 4.56
CA VAL A 202 6.68 -2.35 3.37
C VAL A 202 6.28 -0.94 3.78
N TRP A 203 6.90 0.07 3.19
CA TRP A 203 6.51 1.46 3.39
C TRP A 203 5.97 2.05 2.09
N ILE A 204 4.64 2.22 2.04
CA ILE A 204 3.94 2.93 0.98
C ILE A 204 4.04 4.42 1.30
N LYS A 205 4.94 5.12 0.60
CA LYS A 205 5.30 6.51 0.89
C LYS A 205 4.24 7.51 0.44
N SER A 206 4.02 8.56 1.23
CA SER A 206 3.25 9.74 0.81
C SER A 206 4.07 10.67 -0.09
N LEU A 207 3.40 11.56 -0.82
CA LEU A 207 4.08 12.65 -1.54
C LEU A 207 4.92 13.55 -0.61
N LYS A 208 4.53 13.68 0.66
CA LYS A 208 5.29 14.48 1.64
C LYS A 208 6.71 13.96 1.85
N THR A 209 6.95 12.67 1.65
CA THR A 209 8.32 12.12 1.71
C THR A 209 9.23 12.72 0.63
N LEU A 210 8.68 13.00 -0.57
CA LEU A 210 9.43 13.66 -1.64
C LEU A 210 9.73 15.11 -1.30
N GLU A 211 8.81 15.80 -0.60
CA GLU A 211 8.99 17.20 -0.18
C GLU A 211 10.19 17.38 0.76
N ILE A 212 10.49 16.38 1.60
CA ILE A 212 11.68 16.40 2.48
C ILE A 212 12.98 16.42 1.66
N SER A 213 13.00 15.76 0.51
CA SER A 213 14.18 15.68 -0.37
C SER A 213 14.41 16.92 -1.23
N LEU A 214 13.49 17.89 -1.20
CA LEU A 214 13.58 19.11 -2.01
C LEU A 214 14.60 20.09 -1.42
N ASN A 215 15.41 20.69 -2.28
CA ASN A 215 16.23 21.84 -1.88
C ASN A 215 15.36 23.10 -1.67
N GLU A 216 15.96 24.16 -1.15
CA GLU A 216 15.27 25.41 -0.83
C GLU A 216 14.50 25.99 -2.04
N ASN A 217 15.12 26.02 -3.22
CA ASN A 217 14.49 26.57 -4.43
C ASN A 217 13.33 25.71 -4.92
N GLU A 218 13.46 24.39 -4.86
CA GLU A 218 12.42 23.43 -5.22
C GLU A 218 11.21 23.56 -4.30
N ARG A 219 11.44 23.64 -2.98
CA ARG A 219 10.38 23.82 -1.98
C ARG A 219 9.67 25.16 -2.14
N ARG A 220 10.43 26.26 -2.25
CA ARG A 220 9.86 27.60 -2.48
C ARG A 220 9.01 27.65 -3.75
N LEU A 221 9.45 26.99 -4.82
CA LEU A 221 8.69 26.93 -6.06
C LEU A 221 7.39 26.13 -5.90
N LEU A 222 7.45 24.97 -5.24
CA LEU A 222 6.26 24.17 -4.97
C LEU A 222 5.22 24.95 -4.16
N ASP A 223 5.66 25.64 -3.10
CA ASP A 223 4.79 26.47 -2.25
C ASP A 223 4.17 27.64 -3.03
N PHE A 224 4.95 28.27 -3.92
CA PHE A 224 4.45 29.30 -4.82
C PHE A 224 3.37 28.78 -5.77
N ILE A 225 3.59 27.62 -6.39
CA ILE A 225 2.61 26.96 -7.28
C ILE A 225 1.34 26.62 -6.51
N ARG A 226 1.47 26.07 -5.29
CA ARG A 226 0.33 25.75 -4.40
C ARG A 226 -0.49 26.99 -4.07
N ALA A 227 0.17 28.08 -3.70
CA ALA A 227 -0.50 29.34 -3.34
C ALA A 227 -1.24 29.97 -4.53
N ARG A 228 -0.67 29.88 -5.74
CA ARG A 228 -1.25 30.47 -6.96
C ARG A 228 -2.22 29.56 -7.71
N LYS A 229 -2.26 28.26 -7.39
CA LYS A 229 -3.01 27.18 -8.05
C LYS A 229 -2.64 26.91 -9.51
N VAL A 230 -2.40 27.94 -10.30
CA VAL A 230 -2.00 27.84 -11.71
C VAL A 230 -0.95 28.91 -11.99
N VAL A 231 0.20 28.53 -12.53
CA VAL A 231 1.28 29.48 -12.89
C VAL A 231 1.90 29.18 -14.24
N GLU A 232 2.43 30.20 -14.90
CA GLU A 232 3.27 30.03 -16.08
C GLU A 232 4.76 29.93 -15.68
N ARG A 233 5.57 29.34 -16.56
CA ARG A 233 7.04 29.28 -16.35
C ARG A 233 7.64 30.66 -16.05
N LYS A 234 7.15 31.71 -16.73
CA LYS A 234 7.64 33.08 -16.54
C LYS A 234 7.38 33.58 -15.12
N ASP A 235 6.24 33.24 -14.52
CA ASP A 235 5.94 33.60 -13.13
C ASP A 235 6.93 32.94 -12.17
N CYS A 236 7.26 31.67 -12.41
CA CYS A 236 8.25 30.92 -11.64
C CYS A 236 9.66 31.53 -11.73
N GLU A 237 10.04 32.04 -12.92
CA GLU A 237 11.31 32.75 -13.14
C GLU A 237 11.39 34.06 -12.37
N LEU A 238 10.33 34.88 -12.45
CA LEU A 238 10.26 36.11 -11.69
C LEU A 238 10.30 35.85 -10.17
N PHE A 239 9.60 34.81 -9.71
CA PHE A 239 9.52 34.48 -8.29
C PHE A 239 10.87 33.99 -7.72
N LEU A 240 11.53 33.04 -8.39
CA LEU A 240 12.80 32.49 -7.93
C LEU A 240 14.01 33.38 -8.25
N LYS A 241 13.86 34.34 -9.19
CA LYS A 241 14.97 35.14 -9.73
C LYS A 241 16.10 34.28 -10.29
N LEU A 242 15.75 33.18 -10.97
CA LEU A 242 16.68 32.24 -11.58
C LEU A 242 16.54 32.22 -13.10
N SER A 243 17.56 31.69 -13.79
CA SER A 243 17.52 31.53 -15.24
C SER A 243 16.44 30.53 -15.68
N GLU A 244 15.93 30.73 -16.90
CA GLU A 244 14.96 29.83 -17.55
C GLU A 244 15.39 28.35 -17.52
N ARG A 245 16.68 28.08 -17.72
CA ARG A 245 17.24 26.73 -17.65
C ARG A 245 17.09 26.12 -16.25
N SER A 246 17.38 26.89 -15.20
CA SER A 246 17.30 26.42 -13.82
C SER A 246 15.85 26.17 -13.40
N VAL A 247 14.94 27.07 -13.76
CA VAL A 247 13.50 26.92 -13.47
C VAL A 247 12.92 25.72 -14.21
N ARG A 248 13.24 25.53 -15.49
CA ARG A 248 12.81 24.31 -16.22
C ARG A 248 13.30 23.03 -15.56
N ARG A 249 14.56 22.97 -15.11
CA ARG A 249 15.09 21.80 -14.40
C ARG A 249 14.32 21.54 -13.10
N THR A 250 14.04 22.59 -12.34
CA THR A 250 13.28 22.52 -11.08
C THR A 250 11.86 22.04 -11.33
N LEU A 251 11.14 22.64 -12.29
CA LEU A 251 9.79 22.23 -12.68
C LEU A 251 9.75 20.80 -13.20
N SER A 252 10.73 20.38 -14.00
CA SER A 252 10.82 19.01 -14.51
C SER A 252 11.06 18.01 -13.38
N LYS A 253 11.81 18.38 -12.34
CA LYS A 253 12.02 17.52 -11.17
C LYS A 253 10.75 17.39 -10.33
N LEU A 254 10.07 18.52 -10.06
CA LEU A 254 8.79 18.52 -9.34
C LEU A 254 7.70 17.74 -10.10
N GLU A 255 7.69 17.84 -11.43
CA GLU A 255 6.83 17.05 -12.32
C GLU A 255 7.21 15.56 -12.30
N GLY A 256 8.50 15.24 -12.37
CA GLY A 256 8.98 13.86 -12.24
C GLY A 256 8.64 13.21 -10.88
N PHE A 257 8.51 14.02 -9.84
CA PHE A 257 8.02 13.62 -8.52
C PHE A 257 6.50 13.61 -8.38
N GLY A 258 5.76 13.96 -9.43
CA GLY A 258 4.29 14.04 -9.37
C GLY A 258 3.76 15.13 -8.44
N LEU A 259 4.58 16.07 -7.97
CA LEU A 259 4.16 17.17 -7.07
C LEU A 259 3.47 18.31 -7.84
N VAL A 260 3.76 18.43 -9.14
CA VAL A 260 3.22 19.44 -10.05
C VAL A 260 2.89 18.76 -11.37
N ARG A 261 1.81 19.19 -12.04
CA ARG A 261 1.45 18.73 -13.38
C ARG A 261 1.49 19.87 -14.41
N LYS A 262 1.89 19.56 -15.64
CA LYS A 262 1.75 20.47 -16.79
C LYS A 262 0.35 20.41 -17.38
N VAL A 263 -0.20 21.58 -17.70
CA VAL A 263 -1.52 21.73 -18.31
C VAL A 263 -1.41 22.66 -19.52
N GLY A 264 -2.09 22.33 -20.63
CA GLY A 264 -2.01 23.09 -21.88
C GLY A 264 -0.98 22.55 -22.89
N LYS A 265 -0.84 23.23 -24.03
CA LYS A 265 0.05 22.82 -25.14
C LYS A 265 0.91 23.98 -25.64
N GLY A 266 2.13 23.67 -26.07
CA GLY A 266 3.04 24.62 -26.73
C GLY A 266 3.38 25.83 -25.87
N ARG A 267 3.09 27.04 -26.36
CA ARG A 267 3.37 28.30 -25.65
C ARG A 267 2.43 28.57 -24.47
N GLN A 268 1.35 27.80 -24.31
CA GLN A 268 0.35 27.97 -23.25
C GLN A 268 0.50 26.94 -22.12
N ILE A 269 1.69 26.36 -21.94
CA ILE A 269 1.94 25.42 -20.84
C ILE A 269 1.92 26.17 -19.51
N LYS A 270 1.00 25.73 -18.64
CA LYS A 270 0.86 26.14 -17.25
C LYS A 270 1.20 24.97 -16.33
N TYR A 271 1.48 25.30 -15.07
CA TYR A 271 1.82 24.35 -14.03
C TYR A 271 0.81 24.50 -12.89
N GLU A 272 0.30 23.37 -12.42
CA GLU A 272 -0.65 23.29 -11.31
C GLU A 272 -0.14 22.29 -10.27
N PRO A 273 -0.42 22.47 -8.97
CA PRO A 273 -0.11 21.46 -7.98
C PRO A 273 -0.96 20.21 -8.28
N THR A 274 -0.36 19.03 -8.13
CA THR A 274 -1.12 17.79 -8.22
C THR A 274 -2.15 17.79 -7.10
N SER A 275 -3.43 17.72 -7.45
CA SER A 275 -4.53 17.74 -6.49
C SER A 275 -4.49 16.43 -5.68
N LEU A 276 -4.44 16.55 -4.35
CA LEU A 276 -4.72 15.46 -3.40
C LEU A 276 -6.22 15.35 -3.17
#